data_AF-A0A5K0X798-F1
#
_entry.id   AF-A0A5K0X798-F1
#
_cell.length_a   1.000
_cell.length_b   1.000
_cell.length_c   1.000
_cell.angle_alpha   90.00
_cell.angle_beta   90.00
_cell.angle_gamma   90.00
#
_symmetry.space_group_name_H-M   'P 1'
#
loop_
_entity.id
_entity.type
_entity.pdbx_description
1 polymer ?
#
loop_
_entity_poly.entity_id
_entity_poly.type
_entity_poly.pdbx_seq_one_letter_code
_entity_poly.pdbx_strand_id
1 'polypeptide(L)' 'PGEGERKKMKKPGRSRKFEVEISYAAKIPLRQIEAVLRGQESEEDVLRVLVIVLRQHAAK' A
#
# COMPACT_ATOMS: atom_id res chain seq x y z
N PRO A 1 40.40 -1.46 -34.53
CA PRO A 1 39.00 -1.20 -34.94
C PRO A 1 38.17 -2.49 -34.93
N GLY A 2 37.16 -2.54 -34.05
CA GLY A 2 35.94 -3.33 -34.26
C GLY A 2 35.90 -4.76 -33.75
N GLU A 3 35.72 -4.97 -32.44
CA GLU A 3 35.16 -6.22 -31.92
C GLU A 3 34.22 -5.93 -30.74
N GLY A 4 32.93 -6.19 -30.96
CA GLY A 4 32.05 -6.66 -29.89
C GLY A 4 31.34 -5.61 -29.02
N GLU A 5 30.73 -4.59 -29.61
CA GLU A 5 29.57 -3.90 -28.98
C GLU A 5 28.36 -4.86 -28.89
N ARG A 6 28.50 -5.96 -28.17
CA ARG A 6 27.34 -6.73 -27.72
C ARG A 6 26.73 -5.96 -26.55
N LYS A 7 25.93 -4.94 -26.90
CA LYS A 7 25.00 -4.24 -26.01
C LYS A 7 24.44 -5.25 -25.02
N LYS A 8 24.72 -5.08 -23.71
CA LYS A 8 24.16 -5.92 -22.64
C LYS A 8 22.66 -6.00 -22.84
N MET A 9 22.17 -7.10 -23.42
CA MET A 9 20.75 -7.33 -23.58
C MET A 9 20.14 -7.27 -22.19
N LYS A 10 19.25 -6.30 -21.97
CA LYS A 10 18.52 -6.14 -20.71
C LYS A 10 17.84 -7.49 -20.43
N LYS A 11 18.24 -8.18 -19.37
CA LYS A 11 17.60 -9.47 -18.99
C LYS A 11 16.09 -9.25 -19.00
N PRO A 12 15.30 -10.08 -19.71
CA PRO A 12 13.85 -9.94 -19.70
C PRO A 12 13.38 -9.94 -18.25
N GLY A 13 12.58 -8.93 -17.89
CA GLY A 13 12.14 -8.72 -16.51
C GLY A 13 11.54 -10.02 -15.99
N ARG A 14 12.07 -10.54 -14.88
CA ARG A 14 11.55 -11.76 -14.26
C ARG A 14 10.14 -11.43 -13.78
N SER A 15 9.12 -11.88 -14.53
CA SER A 15 7.73 -11.72 -14.12
C SER A 15 7.53 -12.45 -12.80
N ARG A 16 7.45 -11.72 -11.69
CA ARG A 16 7.09 -12.28 -10.38
C ARG A 16 5.58 -12.41 -10.34
N LYS A 17 5.11 -13.64 -10.14
CA LYS A 17 3.71 -13.91 -9.80
C LYS A 17 3.59 -13.83 -8.28
N PHE A 18 2.59 -13.10 -7.80
CA PHE A 18 2.25 -13.03 -6.38
C PHE A 18 0.85 -13.60 -6.23
N GLU A 19 0.71 -14.61 -5.40
CA GLU A 19 -0.59 -15.11 -4.99
C GLU A 19 -1.07 -14.24 -3.83
N VAL A 20 -2.29 -13.71 -3.96
CA VAL A 20 -2.86 -12.78 -2.98
C VAL A 20 -4.27 -13.25 -2.65
N GLU A 21 -4.54 -13.41 -1.37
CA GLU A 21 -5.89 -13.64 -0.83
C GLU A 21 -6.37 -12.37 -0.13
N ILE A 22 -7.62 -11.97 -0.41
CA ILE A 22 -8.26 -10.81 0.22
C ILE A 22 -9.47 -11.33 1.00
N SER A 23 -9.40 -11.20 2.32
CA SER A 23 -10.47 -11.58 3.23
C SER A 23 -11.04 -10.37 3.97
N TYR A 24 -12.29 -10.48 4.37
CA TYR A 24 -12.97 -9.43 5.13
C TYR A 24 -12.53 -9.48 6.60
N ALA A 25 -11.89 -8.42 7.09
CA ALA A 25 -11.44 -8.36 8.48
C ALA A 25 -12.54 -7.83 9.42
N ALA A 26 -13.06 -6.62 9.17
CA ALA A 26 -14.04 -5.97 10.05
C ALA A 26 -14.77 -4.82 9.34
N LYS A 27 -15.91 -4.39 9.92
CA LYS A 27 -16.63 -3.18 9.52
C LYS A 27 -16.27 -2.04 10.45
N ILE A 28 -15.80 -0.93 9.90
CA ILE A 28 -15.57 0.30 10.65
C ILE A 28 -16.59 1.36 10.21
N PRO A 29 -17.51 1.79 11.09
CA PRO A 29 -18.41 2.90 10.83
C PRO A 29 -17.64 4.21 10.59
N LEU A 30 -18.04 4.97 9.56
CA LEU A 30 -17.44 6.29 9.27
C LEU A 30 -17.54 7.27 10.44
N ARG A 31 -18.59 7.17 11.25
CA ARG A 31 -18.78 8.00 12.45
C ARG A 31 -17.64 7.84 13.46
N GLN A 32 -17.05 6.64 13.57
CA GLN A 32 -15.91 6.42 14.46
C GLN A 32 -14.65 7.12 13.91
N ILE A 33 -14.46 7.13 12.59
CA ILE A 33 -13.36 7.85 11.95
C ILE A 33 -13.52 9.37 12.15
N GLU A 34 -14.76 9.88 12.07
CA GLU A 34 -15.06 11.29 12.36
C GLU A 34 -14.68 11.68 13.80
N ALA A 35 -14.95 10.82 14.78
CA ALA A 35 -14.57 11.04 16.17
C ALA A 35 -13.05 11.19 16.32
N VAL A 36 -12.28 10.30 15.68
CA VAL A 36 -10.82 10.39 15.61
C VAL A 36 -10.36 11.72 15.01
N LEU A 37 -10.94 12.14 13.89
CA LEU A 37 -10.58 13.40 13.22
C LEU A 37 -10.85 14.63 14.11
N ARG A 38 -11.83 14.53 15.01
CA ARG A 38 -12.14 15.56 16.02
C ARG A 38 -11.25 15.48 17.27
N GLY A 39 -10.28 14.56 17.29
CA GLY A 39 -9.36 14.36 18.42
C GLY A 39 -9.99 13.63 19.60
N GLN A 40 -11.12 12.95 19.41
CA GLN A 40 -11.72 12.13 20.46
C GLN A 40 -10.96 10.81 20.60
N GLU A 41 -10.83 10.33 21.84
CA GLU A 41 -10.31 8.99 22.10
C GLU A 41 -11.21 7.96 21.41
N SER A 42 -10.60 7.07 20.63
CA SER A 42 -11.28 6.06 19.83
C SER A 42 -10.48 4.77 19.86
N GLU A 43 -11.11 3.66 19.48
CA GLU A 43 -10.46 2.36 19.42
C GLU A 43 -9.21 2.39 18.51
N GLU A 44 -8.21 1.59 18.89
CA GLU A 44 -6.92 1.55 18.19
C GLU A 44 -7.05 1.21 16.70
N ASP A 45 -7.99 0.34 16.34
CA ASP A 45 -8.18 -0.10 14.96
C ASP A 45 -8.66 1.05 14.06
N VAL A 46 -9.47 1.96 14.59
CA VAL A 46 -9.95 3.14 13.87
C VAL A 46 -8.79 4.10 13.60
N LEU A 47 -7.91 4.28 14.59
CA LEU A 47 -6.68 5.08 14.46
C LEU A 47 -5.75 4.49 13.39
N ARG A 48 -5.57 3.16 13.37
CA ARG A 48 -4.73 2.49 12.37
C ARG A 48 -5.26 2.68 10.96
N VAL A 49 -6.58 2.58 10.76
CA VAL A 49 -7.20 2.84 9.45
C VAL A 49 -6.92 4.26 8.99
N LEU A 50 -7.08 5.25 9.86
CA LEU A 50 -6.77 6.64 9.51
C LEU A 50 -5.30 6.80 9.10
N VAL A 51 -4.36 6.25 9.88
CA VAL A 51 -2.93 6.31 9.57
C VAL A 51 -2.61 5.65 8.23
N ILE A 52 -3.19 4.49 7.93
CA ILE A 52 -2.99 3.78 6.66
C ILE A 52 -3.50 4.63 5.48
N VAL A 53 -4.70 5.20 5.58
CA VAL A 53 -5.29 6.02 4.50
C VAL A 53 -4.45 7.27 4.24
N LEU A 54 -4.04 7.99 5.29
CA LEU A 54 -3.22 9.20 5.14
C LEU A 54 -1.85 8.86 4.54
N ARG A 55 -1.22 7.77 4.99
CA ARG A 55 0.06 7.31 4.45
C ARG A 55 -0.06 6.88 2.99
N GLN A 56 -1.13 6.16 2.64
CA GLN A 56 -1.39 5.74 1.27
C GLN A 56 -1.65 6.92 0.35
N HIS A 57 -2.32 7.97 0.83
CA HIS A 57 -2.53 9.21 0.10
C HIS A 57 -1.21 9.95 -0.14
N ALA A 58 -0.32 10.02 0.85
CA ALA A 58 0.98 10.67 0.72
C ALA A 58 1.98 9.91 -0.16
N ALA A 59 1.82 8.59 -0.33
CA ALA A 59 2.67 7.74 -1.16
C ALA A 59 2.24 7.70 -2.64
N LYS A 60 1.10 8.32 -2.97
CA LYS A 60 0.54 8.39 -4.31
C LYS A 60 1.09 9.59 -5.05
#